data_AF-A0A1S3HUW8-F1
#
_entry.id   AF-A0A1S3HUW8-F1
#
_cell.length_a   1.000
_cell.length_b   1.000
_cell.length_c   1.000
_cell.angle_alpha   90.00
_cell.angle_beta   90.00
_cell.angle_gamma   90.00
#
_symmetry.space_group_name_H-M   'P 1'
#
loop_
_entity.id
_entity.type
_entity.pdbx_description
1 polymer ?
#
loop_
_entity_poly.entity_id
_entity_poly.type
_entity_poly.pdbx_seq_one_letter_code
_entity_poly.pdbx_strand_id
1 'polypeptide(L)'
;MHVAIGFHPKKASQTPALREQNLIAFRTLVQDSHVSAIGEVGLDFSESSHVWQDQEDLLNDLLPSEIDSKVLVLHCLGMGSGDSVYAIRHLLSILQRNNIPEHQPINFHCFTGNKLMEMWLPVYYNTYFGFTRLVKTYNKS
;
A
#
# COMPACT_ATOMS: atom_id res chain seq x y z
N MET A 1 19.68 5.07 11.17
CA MET A 1 18.20 5.13 11.29
C MET A 1 17.64 4.75 9.95
N HIS A 2 16.70 3.81 9.87
CA HIS A 2 16.05 3.43 8.63
C HIS A 2 14.65 4.05 8.58
N VAL A 3 14.23 4.50 7.40
CA VAL A 3 12.95 5.19 7.19
C VAL A 3 12.16 4.56 6.04
N ALA A 4 10.84 4.75 6.10
CA ALA A 4 9.93 4.49 4.99
C ALA A 4 9.57 5.82 4.33
N ILE A 5 9.50 5.85 3.00
CA ILE A 5 9.00 7.01 2.25
C ILE A 5 7.95 6.57 1.24
N GLY A 6 6.95 7.40 1.03
CA GLY A 6 5.84 7.08 0.13
C GLY A 6 4.75 8.14 0.24
N PHE A 7 3.67 7.93 -0.50
CA PHE A 7 2.51 8.80 -0.48
C PHE A 7 1.28 7.99 -0.09
N HIS A 8 0.71 8.30 1.07
CA HIS A 8 -0.53 7.69 1.52
C HIS A 8 -1.63 7.94 0.47
N PRO A 9 -2.53 6.99 0.18
CA PRO A 9 -3.61 7.13 -0.81
C PRO A 9 -4.45 8.41 -0.68
N LYS A 10 -4.68 8.93 0.53
CA LYS A 10 -5.38 10.21 0.77
C LYS A 10 -4.65 11.44 0.19
N LYS A 11 -3.42 11.28 -0.30
CA LYS A 11 -2.63 12.31 -0.98
C LYS A 11 -2.66 12.18 -2.49
N ALA A 12 -3.49 11.30 -3.06
CA ALA A 12 -3.54 11.04 -4.50
C ALA A 12 -4.03 12.23 -5.33
N SER A 13 -5.01 13.00 -4.82
CA SER A 13 -5.59 14.14 -5.54
C SER A 13 -4.71 15.39 -5.46
N GLN A 14 -3.56 15.31 -6.11
CA GLN A 14 -2.63 16.41 -6.34
C GLN A 14 -2.82 16.98 -7.74
N THR A 15 -2.42 18.24 -7.94
CA THR A 15 -2.29 18.76 -9.29
C THR A 15 -1.20 17.98 -10.05
N PRO A 16 -1.31 17.80 -11.38
CA PRO A 16 -0.32 17.06 -12.16
C PRO A 16 1.11 17.56 -11.97
N ALA A 17 1.31 18.89 -11.92
CA ALA A 17 2.62 19.49 -11.72
C ALA A 17 3.23 19.17 -10.34
N LEU A 18 2.42 19.21 -9.27
CA LEU A 18 2.88 18.85 -7.93
C LEU A 18 3.19 17.36 -7.83
N ARG A 19 2.36 16.52 -8.46
CA ARG A 19 2.57 15.07 -8.53
C ARG A 19 3.89 14.73 -9.21
N GLU A 20 4.17 15.32 -10.37
CA GLU A 20 5.42 15.10 -11.10
C GLU A 20 6.64 15.49 -10.25
N GLN A 21 6.61 16.68 -9.63
CA GLN A 21 7.68 17.13 -8.74
C GLN A 21 7.91 16.16 -7.56
N ASN A 22 6.83 15.69 -6.95
CA ASN A 22 6.87 14.74 -5.85
C ASN A 22 7.42 13.37 -6.27
N LEU A 23 7.08 12.89 -7.45
CA LEU A 23 7.60 11.63 -7.99
C LEU A 23 9.10 11.70 -8.31
N ILE A 24 9.58 12.85 -8.82
CA ILE A 24 11.03 13.08 -9.01
C ILE A 24 11.76 13.06 -7.67
N ALA A 25 11.23 13.73 -6.65
CA ALA A 25 11.80 13.74 -5.31
C ALA A 25 11.80 12.33 -4.70
N PHE A 26 10.70 11.58 -4.86
CA PHE A 26 10.58 10.21 -4.38
C PHE A 26 11.63 9.27 -5.00
N ARG A 27 11.76 9.28 -6.34
CA ARG A 27 12.76 8.48 -7.07
C ARG A 27 14.20 8.81 -6.65
N THR A 28 14.45 10.07 -6.28
CA THR A 28 15.76 10.47 -5.74
C THR A 28 15.98 9.93 -4.33
N LEU A 29 14.99 10.07 -3.45
CA LEU A 29 15.10 9.70 -2.05
C LEU A 29 15.16 8.18 -1.83
N VAL A 30 14.44 7.39 -2.63
CA VAL A 30 14.37 5.93 -2.44
C VAL A 30 15.73 5.23 -2.70
N GLN A 31 16.62 5.89 -3.43
CA GLN A 31 18.00 5.48 -3.64
C GLN A 31 18.89 5.69 -2.40
N ASP A 32 18.45 6.47 -1.40
CA ASP A 32 19.22 6.67 -0.17
C ASP A 32 19.30 5.37 0.65
N SER A 33 20.49 5.05 1.14
CA SER A 33 20.76 3.86 1.97
C SER A 33 19.96 3.80 3.28
N HIS A 34 19.48 4.94 3.78
CA HIS A 34 18.62 5.01 4.95
C HIS A 34 17.16 4.71 4.64
N VAL A 35 16.73 4.76 3.37
CA VAL A 35 15.39 4.36 2.96
C VAL A 35 15.39 2.85 2.80
N SER A 36 14.65 2.15 3.66
CA SER A 36 14.56 0.68 3.64
C SER A 36 13.18 0.16 3.28
N ALA A 37 12.22 1.07 3.14
CA ALA A 37 10.86 0.73 2.82
C ALA A 37 10.20 1.80 1.95
N ILE A 38 9.29 1.36 1.10
CA ILE A 38 8.38 2.23 0.34
C ILE A 38 7.02 2.15 1.03
N GLY A 39 6.57 3.28 1.55
CA GLY A 39 5.36 3.35 2.33
C GLY A 39 5.22 4.65 3.13
N GLU A 40 4.03 5.00 3.57
CA GLU A 40 2.78 4.25 3.41
C GLU A 40 2.19 4.44 1.99
N VAL A 41 1.88 3.35 1.27
CA VAL A 41 1.27 3.37 -0.09
C VAL A 41 0.14 2.35 -0.18
N GLY A 42 -0.83 2.53 -1.08
CA GLY A 42 -1.89 1.54 -1.26
C GLY A 42 -3.23 2.16 -1.66
N LEU A 43 -4.33 1.57 -1.17
CA LEU A 43 -5.70 1.97 -1.51
C LEU A 43 -6.50 2.30 -0.24
N ASP A 44 -7.27 3.39 -0.29
CA ASP A 44 -8.20 3.81 0.76
C ASP A 44 -9.57 4.16 0.15
N PHE A 45 -10.45 3.18 0.15
CA PHE A 45 -11.82 3.31 -0.33
C PHE A 45 -12.80 3.82 0.74
N SER A 46 -12.30 4.28 1.90
CA SER A 46 -13.09 5.10 2.82
C SER A 46 -13.25 6.53 2.30
N GLU A 47 -12.35 6.97 1.40
CA GLU A 47 -12.47 8.23 0.66
C GLU A 47 -13.56 8.13 -0.43
N SER A 48 -13.99 9.29 -0.94
CA SER A 48 -15.00 9.35 -2.00
C SER A 48 -14.52 8.68 -3.29
N SER A 49 -15.43 8.01 -4.00
CA SER A 49 -15.09 7.24 -5.20
C SER A 49 -14.46 8.04 -6.34
N HIS A 50 -14.60 9.37 -6.35
CA HIS A 50 -13.96 10.22 -7.35
C HIS A 50 -12.43 10.26 -7.25
N VAL A 51 -11.84 9.91 -6.10
CA VAL A 51 -10.37 9.89 -5.93
C VAL A 51 -9.76 8.50 -6.10
N TRP A 52 -10.56 7.45 -6.28
CA TRP A 52 -10.05 6.08 -6.32
C TRP A 52 -9.11 5.86 -7.51
N GLN A 53 -9.45 6.40 -8.68
CA GLN A 53 -8.56 6.33 -9.85
C GLN A 53 -7.23 7.04 -9.59
N ASP A 54 -7.25 8.23 -8.97
CA ASP A 54 -6.01 8.95 -8.63
C ASP A 54 -5.11 8.12 -7.70
N GLN A 55 -5.70 7.35 -6.77
CA GLN A 55 -4.96 6.47 -5.86
C GLN A 55 -4.31 5.31 -6.60
N GLU A 56 -5.03 4.69 -7.54
CA GLU A 56 -4.49 3.63 -8.38
C GLU A 56 -3.35 4.14 -9.24
N ASP A 57 -3.53 5.28 -9.90
CA ASP A 57 -2.50 5.90 -10.72
C ASP A 57 -1.29 6.21 -9.84
N LEU A 58 -1.48 6.73 -8.62
CA LEU A 58 -0.39 7.04 -7.69
C LEU A 58 0.38 5.80 -7.30
N LEU A 59 -0.33 4.72 -7.01
CA LEU A 59 0.30 3.45 -6.70
C LEU A 59 1.10 2.93 -7.90
N ASN A 60 0.55 2.96 -9.11
CA ASN A 60 1.27 2.54 -10.32
C ASN A 60 2.53 3.39 -10.58
N ASP A 61 2.50 4.69 -10.29
CA ASP A 61 3.68 5.56 -10.44
C ASP A 61 4.79 5.26 -9.41
N LEU A 62 4.43 4.72 -8.25
CA LEU A 62 5.34 4.39 -7.14
C LEU A 62 5.88 2.96 -7.18
N LEU A 63 5.18 2.04 -7.85
CA LEU A 63 5.56 0.63 -7.97
C LEU A 63 6.70 0.25 -8.99
N PRO A 64 7.26 1.12 -9.85
CA PRO A 64 8.33 0.69 -10.76
C PRO A 64 9.66 0.34 -10.04
N SER A 65 10.37 -0.66 -10.59
CA SER A 65 11.74 -1.24 -10.41
C SER A 65 12.61 -1.04 -9.15
N GLU A 66 12.34 -0.06 -8.29
CA GLU A 66 13.17 0.26 -7.11
C GLU A 66 12.68 -0.46 -5.85
N ILE A 67 11.66 -1.31 -5.99
CA ILE A 67 11.03 -2.10 -4.92
C ILE A 67 11.84 -3.33 -4.55
N ASP A 68 12.56 -3.96 -5.47
CA ASP A 68 13.14 -5.29 -5.28
C ASP A 68 14.10 -5.38 -4.07
N SER A 69 14.62 -4.24 -3.59
CA SER A 69 15.50 -4.15 -2.43
C SER A 69 14.87 -3.53 -1.18
N LYS A 70 13.59 -3.14 -1.22
CA LYS A 70 12.90 -2.39 -0.16
C LYS A 70 11.69 -3.17 0.34
N VAL A 71 11.30 -2.96 1.59
CA VAL A 71 10.02 -3.48 2.11
C VAL A 71 8.86 -2.62 1.58
N LEU A 72 7.77 -3.23 1.12
CA LEU A 72 6.54 -2.49 0.81
C LEU A 72 5.67 -2.38 2.05
N VAL A 73 5.34 -1.16 2.48
CA VAL A 73 4.37 -0.92 3.56
C VAL A 73 3.04 -0.53 2.95
N LEU A 74 2.10 -1.47 2.95
CA LEU A 74 0.83 -1.38 2.23
C LEU A 74 -0.33 -0.99 3.13
N HIS A 75 -1.07 0.03 2.68
CA HIS A 75 -2.39 0.42 3.15
C HIS A 75 -3.47 -0.24 2.30
N CYS A 76 -4.49 -0.79 2.95
CA CYS A 76 -5.71 -1.18 2.26
C CYS A 76 -6.89 -0.99 3.18
N LEU A 77 -7.76 -0.05 2.82
CA LEU A 77 -9.01 0.19 3.53
C LEU A 77 -10.19 0.11 2.57
N GLY A 78 -11.22 -0.63 2.97
CA GLY A 78 -12.46 -0.78 2.21
C GLY A 78 -13.41 0.41 2.35
N MET A 79 -14.56 0.31 1.67
CA MET A 79 -15.70 1.18 1.95
C MET A 79 -16.17 0.94 3.40
N GLY A 80 -16.09 1.96 4.25
CA GLY A 80 -16.41 1.85 5.68
C GLY A 80 -15.18 1.59 6.56
N SER A 81 -15.38 0.86 7.67
CA SER A 81 -14.40 0.71 8.76
C SER A 81 -13.69 -0.65 8.81
N GLY A 82 -13.72 -1.45 7.73
CA GLY A 82 -13.14 -2.79 7.74
C GLY A 82 -12.62 -3.28 6.39
N ASP A 83 -11.97 -4.45 6.44
CA ASP A 83 -11.44 -5.17 5.29
C ASP A 83 -12.53 -5.41 4.23
N SER A 84 -12.37 -4.77 3.07
CA SER A 84 -13.22 -5.04 1.91
C SER A 84 -12.51 -6.00 0.97
N VAL A 85 -13.14 -7.15 0.72
CA VAL A 85 -12.72 -8.13 -0.29
C VAL A 85 -12.45 -7.44 -1.64
N TYR A 86 -13.22 -6.40 -1.97
CA TYR A 86 -13.01 -5.60 -3.18
C TYR A 86 -11.67 -4.86 -3.15
N ALA A 87 -11.38 -4.11 -2.09
CA ALA A 87 -10.13 -3.36 -1.95
C ALA A 87 -8.90 -4.29 -2.01
N ILE A 88 -8.99 -5.46 -1.37
CA ILE A 88 -7.93 -6.46 -1.33
C ILE A 88 -7.67 -7.04 -2.73
N ARG A 89 -8.73 -7.48 -3.43
CA ARG A 89 -8.61 -8.00 -4.81
C ARG A 89 -8.04 -6.95 -5.75
N HIS A 90 -8.44 -5.70 -5.56
CA HIS A 90 -7.99 -4.62 -6.41
C HIS A 90 -6.51 -4.31 -6.19
N LEU A 91 -6.07 -4.25 -4.93
CA LEU A 91 -4.67 -4.08 -4.58
C LEU A 91 -3.82 -5.25 -5.12
N LEU A 92 -4.27 -6.50 -4.95
CA LEU A 92 -3.59 -7.67 -5.52
C LEU A 92 -3.42 -7.55 -7.04
N SER A 93 -4.49 -7.15 -7.75
CA SER A 93 -4.45 -6.94 -9.20
C SER A 93 -3.47 -5.85 -9.62
N ILE A 94 -3.35 -4.76 -8.87
CA ILE A 94 -2.36 -3.70 -9.15
C ILE A 94 -0.94 -4.25 -8.97
N LEU A 95 -0.64 -4.92 -7.85
CA LEU A 95 0.70 -5.46 -7.60
C LEU A 95 1.10 -6.49 -8.67
N GLN A 96 0.18 -7.38 -9.06
CA GLN A 96 0.42 -8.37 -10.11
C GLN A 96 0.67 -7.72 -11.48
N ARG A 97 -0.12 -6.69 -11.84
CA ARG A 97 0.08 -5.92 -13.10
C ARG A 97 1.42 -5.19 -13.13
N ASN A 98 1.94 -4.80 -11.97
CA ASN A 98 3.27 -4.19 -11.83
C ASN A 98 4.40 -5.21 -11.64
N ASN A 99 4.13 -6.51 -11.81
CA ASN A 99 5.10 -7.60 -11.69
C ASN A 99 5.80 -7.66 -10.32
N ILE A 100 5.11 -7.26 -9.25
CA ILE A 100 5.65 -7.41 -7.90
C ILE A 100 5.77 -8.91 -7.57
N PRO A 101 6.96 -9.39 -7.18
CA PRO A 101 7.17 -10.81 -6.98
C PRO A 101 6.45 -11.33 -5.72
N GLU A 102 6.01 -12.59 -5.74
CA GLU A 102 5.31 -13.25 -4.62
C GLU A 102 6.12 -13.26 -3.30
N HIS A 103 7.44 -13.18 -3.40
CA HIS A 103 8.37 -13.18 -2.26
C HIS A 103 8.77 -11.77 -1.79
N GLN A 104 8.24 -10.73 -2.43
CA GLN A 104 8.43 -9.34 -2.02
C GLN A 104 8.16 -9.20 -0.52
N PRO A 105 9.10 -8.65 0.27
CA PRO A 105 8.82 -8.31 1.66
C PRO A 105 7.71 -7.27 1.75
N ILE A 106 6.59 -7.64 2.36
CA ILE A 106 5.43 -6.77 2.53
C ILE A 106 5.11 -6.62 4.02
N ASN A 107 4.89 -5.39 4.45
CA ASN A 107 4.25 -5.06 5.72
C ASN A 107 2.86 -4.50 5.43
N PHE A 108 1.83 -5.24 5.77
CA PHE A 108 0.45 -4.76 5.68
C PHE A 108 0.12 -4.02 6.97
N HIS A 109 0.12 -2.69 6.95
CA HIS A 109 -0.12 -1.92 8.17
C HIS A 109 -1.62 -1.83 8.45
N CYS A 110 -1.98 -1.79 9.74
CA CYS A 110 -3.37 -1.68 10.20
C CYS A 110 -4.30 -2.82 9.74
N PHE A 111 -3.78 -4.05 9.73
CA PHE A 111 -4.53 -5.27 9.42
C PHE A 111 -5.80 -5.40 10.27
N THR A 112 -7.02 -5.50 9.71
CA THR A 112 -8.28 -5.52 10.49
C THR A 112 -9.06 -6.84 10.58
N GLY A 113 -8.62 -7.94 9.93
CA GLY A 113 -9.41 -9.17 9.97
C GLY A 113 -8.92 -10.34 9.11
N ASN A 114 -9.51 -11.52 9.34
CA ASN A 114 -9.07 -12.79 8.77
C ASN A 114 -9.13 -12.89 7.24
N LYS A 115 -10.13 -12.27 6.60
CA LYS A 115 -10.36 -12.39 5.14
C LYS A 115 -9.18 -11.90 4.31
N LEU A 116 -8.46 -10.87 4.77
CA LEU A 116 -7.25 -10.43 4.11
C LEU A 116 -6.20 -11.54 4.11
N MET A 117 -5.92 -12.19 5.24
CA MET A 117 -4.91 -13.24 5.32
C MET A 117 -5.22 -14.41 4.38
N GLU A 118 -6.48 -14.87 4.37
CA GLU A 118 -6.93 -16.00 3.55
C GLU A 118 -6.73 -15.75 2.05
N MET A 119 -6.90 -14.49 1.62
CA MET A 119 -6.74 -14.10 0.21
C MET A 119 -5.30 -13.72 -0.15
N TRP A 120 -4.56 -13.17 0.81
CA TRP A 120 -3.26 -12.53 0.58
C TRP A 120 -2.10 -13.52 0.66
N LEU A 121 -2.06 -14.34 1.72
CA LEU A 121 -0.95 -15.26 1.96
C LEU A 121 -0.72 -16.32 0.87
N PRO A 122 -1.76 -16.81 0.16
CA PRO A 122 -1.54 -17.69 -0.99
C PRO A 122 -0.81 -17.02 -2.17
N VAL A 123 -0.75 -15.69 -2.22
CA VAL A 123 -0.12 -14.92 -3.32
C VAL A 123 1.18 -14.26 -2.87
N TYR A 124 1.20 -13.58 -1.72
CA TYR A 124 2.37 -12.90 -1.18
C TYR A 124 2.72 -13.47 0.20
N TYR A 125 3.50 -14.55 0.21
CA TYR A 125 3.77 -15.32 1.42
C TYR A 125 4.75 -14.64 2.38
N ASN A 126 5.58 -13.70 1.89
CA ASN A 126 6.51 -12.92 2.71
C ASN A 126 5.85 -11.65 3.27
N THR A 127 4.67 -11.81 3.85
CA THR A 127 3.85 -10.70 4.38
C THR A 127 3.82 -10.71 5.91
N TYR A 128 4.08 -9.55 6.51
CA TYR A 128 3.92 -9.28 7.92
C TYR A 128 2.67 -8.41 8.14
N PHE A 129 1.77 -8.83 9.03
CA PHE A 129 0.56 -8.07 9.35
C PHE A 129 0.77 -7.20 10.59
N GLY A 130 0.64 -5.88 10.43
CA GLY A 130 0.79 -4.91 11.50
C GLY A 130 -0.51 -4.72 12.28
N PHE A 131 -0.48 -5.04 13.57
CA PHE A 131 -1.62 -4.88 14.47
C PHE A 131 -1.57 -3.52 15.18
N THR A 132 -2.70 -2.82 15.23
CA THR A 132 -2.85 -1.57 15.99
C THR A 132 -3.77 -1.79 17.19
N ARG A 133 -4.09 -0.71 17.92
CA ARG A 133 -5.08 -0.75 19.02
C ARG A 133 -6.47 -1.22 18.57
N LEU A 134 -6.75 -1.23 17.26
CA LEU A 134 -8.00 -1.72 16.68
C LEU A 134 -8.19 -3.24 16.86
N VAL A 135 -7.15 -4.01 17.22
CA VAL A 135 -7.28 -5.45 17.52
C VAL A 135 -8.39 -5.76 18.55
N LYS A 136 -8.74 -4.80 19.40
CA LYS A 136 -9.85 -4.91 20.37
C LYS A 136 -11.22 -5.11 19.73
N THR A 137 -11.38 -4.88 18.43
CA THR A 137 -12.66 -5.02 17.72
C THR A 137 -12.77 -6.31 16.91
N TYR A 138 -11.70 -7.11 16.76
CA TYR A 138 -11.69 -8.20 15.77
C TYR A 138 -12.54 -9.39 16.18
N ASN A 139 -12.75 -9.60 17.49
CA ASN A 139 -13.57 -10.68 18.04
C ASN A 139 -14.90 -10.18 18.62
N LYS A 140 -15.31 -8.94 18.32
CA LYS A 140 -16.61 -8.42 18.73
C LYS A 140 -17.61 -8.72 17.63
N SER A 141 -18.08 -9.97 17.61
CA SER A 141 -19.26 -10.41 16.87
C SER A 141 -20.53 -10.03 17.61
#